data_AF-A0A9D2ADQ3-F1
#
_entry.id   AF-A0A9D2ADQ3-F1
#
_cell.length_a   1.000
_cell.length_b   1.000
_cell.length_c   1.000
_cell.angle_alpha   90.00
_cell.angle_beta   90.00
_cell.angle_gamma   90.00
#
_symmetry.space_group_name_H-M   'P 1'
#
loop_
_entity.id
_entity.type
_entity.pdbx_description
1 polymer ?
#
loop_
_entity_poly.entity_id
_entity_poly.type
_entity_poly.pdbx_seq_one_letter_code
_entity_poly.pdbx_strand_id
1 'polypeptide(L)'
;MEYNNKQCILELTAQWKGERFEDGRPRVPDSVLDTLRGMTLEEIWLPLYIAGYKFQYAGDMKALHPGKKLVGRAVTCTFVPTRPDLAGYVKQEGSRLGYAGTCNQWVVDNLVEGDVVVADMFDKIHNGTFVGGNLTTAIAARTRTGGAVIWGGVRDIEQMEKIQNAQVFYRGMDPTPIRECVAVGINTPCRINQAVCLPGDIVFGTPSGVLFIPAHMAEYAIEEAFKTHAKDDFGFHALRTGQYTTAQIDDSLWSLQMLDDMEEYIRVTPSCEKYRGLNWDRERKAAQGDPDALREVLRTCLQ
;
A
#
# COMPACT_ATOMS: atom_id res chain seq x y z
N MET A 1 -13.83 9.55 19.12
CA MET A 1 -13.06 10.26 18.08
C MET A 1 -11.62 10.19 18.49
N GLU A 2 -10.73 9.86 17.55
CA GLU A 2 -9.32 9.65 17.84
C GLU A 2 -8.48 10.43 16.83
N TYR A 3 -7.65 11.34 17.33
CA TYR A 3 -6.75 12.12 16.51
C TYR A 3 -5.32 11.78 16.94
N ASN A 4 -4.63 10.94 16.15
CA ASN A 4 -3.26 10.54 16.43
C ASN A 4 -3.06 9.90 17.81
N ASN A 5 -3.99 9.06 18.25
CA ASN A 5 -3.83 8.33 19.52
C ASN A 5 -2.81 7.20 19.36
N LYS A 6 -1.60 7.43 19.87
CA LYS A 6 -0.48 6.49 19.81
C LYS A 6 -0.82 5.10 20.33
N GLN A 7 -1.53 5.00 21.46
CA GLN A 7 -1.85 3.70 22.07
C GLN A 7 -2.78 2.89 21.17
N CYS A 8 -3.82 3.54 20.63
CA CYS A 8 -4.73 2.89 19.69
C CYS A 8 -4.00 2.44 18.41
N ILE A 9 -3.06 3.24 17.89
CA ILE A 9 -2.25 2.87 16.71
C ILE A 9 -1.38 1.64 17.02
N LEU A 10 -0.74 1.58 18.19
CA LEU A 10 0.07 0.43 18.61
C LEU A 10 -0.75 -0.85 18.69
N GLU A 11 -1.96 -0.77 19.26
CA GLU A 11 -2.88 -1.91 19.37
C GLU A 11 -3.39 -2.35 18.00
N LEU A 12 -3.81 -1.39 17.17
CA LEU A 12 -4.33 -1.65 15.82
C LEU A 12 -3.28 -2.29 14.91
N THR A 13 -2.02 -1.92 15.06
CA THR A 13 -0.90 -2.39 14.24
C THR A 13 0.06 -3.30 15.02
N ALA A 14 -0.45 -4.04 16.00
CA ALA A 14 0.37 -4.83 16.94
C ALA A 14 1.21 -5.94 16.28
N GLN A 15 0.83 -6.38 15.06
CA GLN A 15 1.61 -7.35 14.28
C GLN A 15 2.94 -6.78 13.79
N TRP A 16 3.04 -5.47 13.60
CA TRP A 16 4.31 -4.83 13.23
C TRP A 16 5.30 -4.82 14.39
N LYS A 17 6.49 -5.38 14.17
CA LYS A 17 7.57 -5.49 15.16
C LYS A 17 8.80 -4.62 14.86
N GLY A 18 8.83 -3.93 13.73
CA GLY A 18 9.93 -3.05 13.32
C GLY A 18 9.87 -1.65 13.95
N GLU A 19 10.68 -0.74 13.41
CA GLU A 19 10.73 0.67 13.84
C GLU A 19 9.37 1.36 13.67
N ARG A 20 9.09 2.37 14.49
CA ARG A 20 7.84 3.15 14.46
C ARG A 20 8.14 4.64 14.50
N PHE A 21 7.25 5.44 13.92
CA PHE A 21 7.26 6.89 14.08
C PHE A 21 6.85 7.29 15.50
N GLU A 22 7.05 8.56 15.87
CA GLU A 22 6.69 9.07 17.20
C GLU A 22 5.20 8.86 17.54
N ASP A 23 4.34 8.99 16.53
CA ASP A 23 2.89 8.78 16.62
C ASP A 23 2.47 7.30 16.78
N GLY A 24 3.43 6.37 16.69
CA GLY A 24 3.21 4.93 16.85
C GLY A 24 2.96 4.18 15.55
N ARG A 25 2.82 4.85 14.40
CA ARG A 25 2.65 4.19 13.10
C ARG A 25 3.85 3.29 12.77
N PRO A 26 3.64 2.14 12.12
CA PRO A 26 4.71 1.38 11.48
C PRO A 26 5.61 2.25 10.59
N ARG A 27 6.93 2.19 10.81
CA ARG A 27 7.94 2.79 9.93
C ARG A 27 8.60 1.67 9.14
N VAL A 28 7.89 1.19 8.11
CA VAL A 28 8.46 0.28 7.11
C VAL A 28 9.75 0.91 6.55
N PRO A 29 10.86 0.18 6.28
CA PRO A 29 12.08 0.79 5.73
C PRO A 29 11.91 1.42 4.33
N ASP A 30 12.72 2.44 3.99
CA ASP A 30 12.66 3.07 2.66
C ASP A 30 13.08 2.11 1.54
N SER A 31 14.00 1.17 1.82
CA SER A 31 14.41 0.12 0.87
C SER A 31 13.26 -0.76 0.40
N VAL A 32 12.28 -1.03 1.28
CA VAL A 32 11.05 -1.76 0.94
C VAL A 32 10.20 -0.93 -0.02
N LEU A 33 10.05 0.37 0.25
CA LEU A 33 9.34 1.28 -0.66
C LEU A 33 10.05 1.41 -2.01
N ASP A 34 11.38 1.50 -2.02
CA ASP A 34 12.19 1.57 -3.24
C ASP A 34 12.00 0.33 -4.11
N THR A 35 11.96 -0.85 -3.48
CA THR A 35 11.67 -2.11 -4.16
C THR A 35 10.29 -2.10 -4.80
N LEU A 36 9.24 -1.73 -4.04
CA LEU A 36 7.86 -1.68 -4.53
C LEU A 36 7.66 -0.73 -5.71
N ARG A 37 8.44 0.36 -5.82
CA ARG A 37 8.37 1.26 -6.98
C ARG A 37 8.69 0.53 -8.30
N GLY A 38 9.52 -0.51 -8.25
CA GLY A 38 9.87 -1.35 -9.40
C GLY A 38 8.84 -2.42 -9.77
N MET A 39 7.90 -2.75 -8.87
CA MET A 39 7.02 -3.93 -9.00
C MET A 39 5.67 -3.60 -9.65
N THR A 40 4.95 -4.60 -10.11
CA THR A 40 3.57 -4.44 -10.63
C THR A 40 2.54 -4.66 -9.52
N LEU A 41 1.29 -4.24 -9.76
CA LEU A 41 0.23 -4.39 -8.75
C LEU A 41 -0.10 -5.86 -8.51
N GLU A 42 -0.15 -6.63 -9.60
CA GLU A 42 -0.53 -8.03 -9.66
C GLU A 42 0.46 -8.93 -8.91
N GLU A 43 1.76 -8.61 -9.03
CA GLU A 43 2.86 -9.25 -8.28
C GLU A 43 2.63 -9.22 -6.77
N ILE A 44 2.12 -8.10 -6.25
CA ILE A 44 1.96 -7.90 -4.80
C ILE A 44 0.56 -8.26 -4.32
N TRP A 45 -0.47 -8.03 -5.14
CA TRP A 45 -1.85 -8.30 -4.80
C TRP A 45 -2.11 -9.79 -4.57
N LEU A 46 -1.60 -10.65 -5.46
CA LEU A 46 -1.90 -12.09 -5.41
C LEU A 46 -1.37 -12.76 -4.12
N PRO A 47 -0.11 -12.56 -3.69
CA PRO A 47 0.38 -13.09 -2.41
C PRO A 47 -0.46 -12.65 -1.20
N LEU A 48 -0.86 -11.37 -1.16
CA LEU A 48 -1.71 -10.84 -0.08
C LEU A 48 -3.09 -11.49 -0.09
N TYR A 49 -3.69 -11.65 -1.28
CA TYR A 49 -4.99 -12.28 -1.44
C TYR A 49 -4.98 -13.73 -0.96
N ILE A 50 -3.97 -14.50 -1.36
CA ILE A 50 -3.76 -15.89 -0.92
C ILE A 50 -3.60 -15.95 0.60
N ALA A 51 -2.83 -15.04 1.19
CA ALA A 51 -2.66 -14.91 2.64
C ALA A 51 -3.95 -14.53 3.39
N GLY A 52 -5.02 -14.14 2.68
CA GLY A 52 -6.35 -13.84 3.23
C GLY A 52 -6.69 -12.35 3.32
N TYR A 53 -5.82 -11.47 2.82
CA TYR A 53 -6.04 -10.02 2.75
C TYR A 53 -6.81 -9.68 1.47
N LYS A 54 -8.13 -9.93 1.51
CA LYS A 54 -9.00 -9.85 0.33
C LYS A 54 -9.51 -8.45 -0.03
N PHE A 55 -9.42 -7.49 0.90
CA PHE A 55 -10.05 -6.17 0.80
C PHE A 55 -9.02 -5.05 0.90
N GLN A 56 -7.93 -5.19 0.13
CA GLN A 56 -6.78 -4.28 0.17
C GLN A 56 -6.68 -3.42 -1.10
N TYR A 57 -7.48 -3.73 -2.13
CA TYR A 57 -7.45 -3.07 -3.43
C TYR A 57 -8.66 -2.15 -3.66
N ALA A 58 -8.38 -0.90 -4.04
CA ALA A 58 -9.34 0.11 -4.43
C ALA A 58 -9.15 0.51 -5.91
N GLY A 59 -10.12 0.14 -6.74
CA GLY A 59 -10.23 0.60 -8.14
C GLY A 59 -11.10 1.86 -8.28
N ASP A 60 -11.39 2.22 -9.53
CA ASP A 60 -12.30 3.31 -9.92
C ASP A 60 -11.89 4.71 -9.41
N MET A 61 -10.58 4.94 -9.30
CA MET A 61 -9.98 6.23 -8.95
C MET A 61 -9.32 6.86 -10.18
N LYS A 62 -9.37 8.19 -10.26
CA LYS A 62 -8.59 8.98 -11.21
C LYS A 62 -7.19 9.20 -10.64
N ALA A 63 -6.18 9.25 -11.51
CA ALA A 63 -4.82 9.62 -11.15
C ALA A 63 -4.52 11.05 -11.63
N LEU A 64 -3.86 11.87 -10.81
CA LEU A 64 -3.44 13.21 -11.16
C LEU A 64 -2.37 13.20 -12.26
N HIS A 65 -1.38 12.30 -12.12
CA HIS A 65 -0.34 12.09 -13.13
C HIS A 65 -0.47 10.69 -13.72
N PRO A 66 -1.14 10.51 -14.87
CA PRO A 66 -1.27 9.20 -15.51
C PRO A 66 0.09 8.51 -15.71
N GLY A 67 0.15 7.21 -15.42
CA GLY A 67 1.39 6.42 -15.54
C GLY A 67 2.36 6.53 -14.35
N LYS A 68 2.21 7.52 -13.46
CA LYS A 68 3.07 7.68 -12.29
C LYS A 68 2.58 6.83 -11.12
N LYS A 69 3.48 6.03 -10.52
CA LYS A 69 3.18 5.27 -9.30
C LYS A 69 3.24 6.17 -8.05
N LEU A 70 2.53 5.74 -7.01
CA LEU A 70 2.59 6.32 -5.66
C LEU A 70 3.01 5.22 -4.70
N VAL A 71 4.10 5.43 -3.97
CA VAL A 71 4.56 4.51 -2.93
C VAL A 71 4.93 5.31 -1.69
N GLY A 72 4.29 5.00 -0.56
CA GLY A 72 4.59 5.64 0.71
C GLY A 72 3.74 5.10 1.86
N ARG A 73 3.93 5.65 3.06
CA ARG A 73 3.31 5.15 4.29
C ARG A 73 2.03 5.91 4.61
N ALA A 74 0.96 5.20 4.93
CA ALA A 74 -0.34 5.81 5.11
C ALA A 74 -0.42 6.72 6.34
N VAL A 75 -0.95 7.92 6.14
CA VAL A 75 -1.56 8.76 7.18
C VAL A 75 -3.05 8.78 6.88
N THR A 76 -3.81 7.97 7.62
CA THR A 76 -5.23 7.79 7.36
C THR A 76 -6.06 8.89 8.02
N CYS A 77 -7.17 9.28 7.40
CA CYS A 77 -8.16 10.13 8.03
C CYS A 77 -9.57 9.81 7.52
N THR A 78 -10.55 9.91 8.41
CA THR A 78 -11.95 9.57 8.14
C THR A 78 -12.83 10.75 8.47
N PHE A 79 -13.66 11.15 7.50
CA PHE A 79 -14.59 12.26 7.63
C PHE A 79 -16.03 11.78 7.67
N VAL A 80 -16.91 12.62 8.20
CA VAL A 80 -18.36 12.42 8.16
C VAL A 80 -19.05 13.75 7.83
N PRO A 81 -20.33 13.73 7.39
CA PRO A 81 -21.11 14.95 7.23
C PRO A 81 -21.13 15.81 8.49
N THR A 82 -21.07 17.13 8.32
CA THR A 82 -21.14 18.06 9.45
C THR A 82 -22.48 17.94 10.18
N ARG A 83 -22.40 17.78 11.51
CA ARG A 83 -23.51 18.04 12.45
C ARG A 83 -23.05 19.16 13.41
N PRO A 84 -23.86 20.19 13.73
CA PRO A 84 -23.37 21.36 14.46
C PRO A 84 -22.73 21.06 15.82
N ASP A 85 -23.32 20.17 16.62
CA ASP A 85 -22.79 19.71 17.91
C ASP A 85 -21.46 18.96 17.74
N LEU A 86 -21.38 18.07 16.75
CA LEU A 86 -20.15 17.34 16.43
C LEU A 86 -19.04 18.31 15.99
N ALA A 87 -19.35 19.24 15.07
CA ALA A 87 -18.38 20.23 14.59
C ALA A 87 -17.87 21.14 15.72
N GLY A 88 -18.75 21.52 16.65
CA GLY A 88 -18.37 22.26 17.85
C GLY A 88 -17.34 21.50 18.69
N TYR A 89 -17.59 20.21 18.95
CA TYR A 89 -16.65 19.34 19.66
C TYR A 89 -15.32 19.19 18.91
N VAL A 90 -15.36 18.86 17.61
CA VAL A 90 -14.14 18.65 16.79
C VAL A 90 -13.26 19.89 16.80
N LYS A 91 -13.85 21.08 16.70
CA LYS A 91 -13.12 22.36 16.77
C LYS A 91 -12.46 22.57 18.14
N GLN A 92 -13.17 22.29 19.23
CA GLN A 92 -12.64 22.40 20.58
C GLN A 92 -11.48 21.43 20.79
N GLU A 93 -11.63 20.19 20.33
CA GLU A 93 -10.60 19.16 20.45
C GLU A 93 -9.37 19.47 19.60
N GLY A 94 -9.56 19.94 18.35
CA GLY A 94 -8.46 20.42 17.52
C GLY A 94 -7.68 21.55 18.19
N SER A 95 -8.38 22.49 18.84
CA SER A 95 -7.73 23.58 19.60
C SER A 95 -6.95 23.06 20.82
N ARG A 96 -7.46 22.04 21.53
CA ARG A 96 -6.78 21.38 22.66
C ARG A 96 -5.48 20.69 22.22
N LEU A 97 -5.49 20.12 21.01
CA LEU A 97 -4.33 19.46 20.40
C LEU A 97 -3.37 20.45 19.69
N GLY A 98 -3.66 21.75 19.71
CA GLY A 98 -2.83 22.78 19.08
C GLY A 98 -2.97 22.86 17.56
N TYR A 99 -4.00 22.24 16.97
CA TYR A 99 -4.26 22.32 15.54
C TYR A 99 -4.92 23.64 15.14
N ALA A 100 -4.50 24.15 13.98
CA ALA A 100 -5.04 25.38 13.38
C ALA A 100 -5.71 25.07 12.04
N GLY A 101 -6.71 25.88 11.67
CA GLY A 101 -7.41 25.72 10.39
C GLY A 101 -8.39 24.55 10.36
N THR A 102 -8.56 23.97 9.18
CA THR A 102 -9.53 22.91 8.87
C THR A 102 -8.91 21.51 8.99
N CYS A 103 -9.74 20.48 9.20
CA CYS A 103 -9.25 19.14 9.54
C CYS A 103 -8.32 18.50 8.50
N ASN A 104 -8.47 18.80 7.21
CA ASN A 104 -7.54 18.35 6.17
C ASN A 104 -6.15 19.01 6.30
N GLN A 105 -6.07 20.25 6.78
CA GLN A 105 -4.80 20.92 7.07
C GLN A 105 -4.10 20.26 8.26
N TRP A 106 -4.86 19.85 9.28
CA TRP A 106 -4.30 19.14 10.44
C TRP A 106 -3.56 17.87 10.00
N VAL A 107 -4.09 17.14 9.02
CA VAL A 107 -3.43 15.96 8.45
C VAL A 107 -2.18 16.35 7.68
N VAL A 108 -2.28 17.30 6.74
CA VAL A 108 -1.17 17.70 5.85
C VAL A 108 -0.01 18.30 6.63
N ASP A 109 -0.28 19.07 7.69
CA ASP A 109 0.76 19.74 8.47
C ASP A 109 1.60 18.81 9.35
N ASN A 110 1.11 17.59 9.60
CA ASN A 110 1.80 16.57 10.40
C ASN A 110 2.46 15.47 9.55
N LEU A 111 2.50 15.62 8.22
CA LEU A 111 3.17 14.67 7.34
C LEU A 111 4.68 14.74 7.48
N VAL A 112 5.32 13.56 7.42
CA VAL A 112 6.77 13.41 7.31
C VAL A 112 7.18 12.86 5.95
N GLU A 113 8.48 12.74 5.72
CA GLU A 113 9.04 12.23 4.46
C GLU A 113 8.50 10.82 4.14
N GLY A 114 8.07 10.63 2.89
CA GLY A 114 7.49 9.37 2.40
C GLY A 114 6.05 9.08 2.84
N ASP A 115 5.37 10.00 3.53
CA ASP A 115 3.96 9.81 3.90
C ASP A 115 3.00 9.97 2.71
N VAL A 116 1.88 9.26 2.76
CA VAL A 116 0.76 9.37 1.82
C VAL A 116 -0.51 9.59 2.61
N VAL A 117 -1.22 10.68 2.33
CA VAL A 117 -2.54 10.93 2.91
C VAL A 117 -3.53 9.91 2.36
N VAL A 118 -4.32 9.27 3.22
CA VAL A 118 -5.39 8.36 2.81
C VAL A 118 -6.70 8.82 3.45
N ALA A 119 -7.55 9.49 2.68
CA ALA A 119 -8.73 10.19 3.19
C ALA A 119 -10.04 9.53 2.72
N ASP A 120 -10.83 9.02 3.67
CA ASP A 120 -12.23 8.65 3.44
C ASP A 120 -13.11 9.89 3.62
N MET A 121 -13.59 10.43 2.50
CA MET A 121 -14.49 11.56 2.45
C MET A 121 -15.93 11.13 2.16
N PHE A 122 -16.29 9.88 2.51
CA PHE A 122 -17.64 9.32 2.40
C PHE A 122 -18.26 9.52 1.01
N ASP A 123 -17.43 9.37 -0.04
CA ASP A 123 -17.76 9.58 -1.46
C ASP A 123 -18.28 11.00 -1.79
N LYS A 124 -17.94 12.00 -0.97
CA LYS A 124 -18.32 13.40 -1.19
C LYS A 124 -17.37 14.08 -2.18
N ILE A 125 -17.91 14.48 -3.33
CA ILE A 125 -17.20 15.28 -4.33
C ILE A 125 -17.54 16.76 -4.15
N HIS A 126 -18.82 17.11 -4.28
CA HIS A 126 -19.30 18.47 -4.06
C HIS A 126 -19.14 18.88 -2.59
N ASN A 127 -18.48 20.00 -2.33
CA ASN A 127 -17.98 20.45 -1.03
C ASN A 127 -16.99 19.49 -0.36
N GLY A 128 -16.58 18.40 -1.00
CA GLY A 128 -15.70 17.36 -0.45
C GLY A 128 -14.27 17.42 -0.96
N THR A 129 -13.80 18.59 -1.39
CA THR A 129 -12.51 18.76 -2.07
C THR A 129 -11.35 18.78 -1.07
N PHE A 130 -10.83 17.62 -0.68
CA PHE A 130 -9.83 17.49 0.40
C PHE A 130 -8.51 18.21 0.08
N VAL A 131 -8.01 18.06 -1.15
CA VAL A 131 -6.83 18.77 -1.65
C VAL A 131 -7.14 19.66 -2.85
N GLY A 132 -6.32 20.69 -3.01
CA GLY A 132 -6.16 21.52 -4.21
C GLY A 132 -4.72 22.02 -4.28
N GLY A 133 -4.43 23.03 -5.11
CA GLY A 133 -3.07 23.49 -5.40
C GLY A 133 -2.19 23.68 -4.16
N ASN A 134 -2.65 24.48 -3.19
CA ASN A 134 -1.89 24.76 -1.95
C ASN A 134 -1.55 23.50 -1.13
N LEU A 135 -2.52 22.61 -0.93
CA LEU A 135 -2.30 21.41 -0.11
C LEU A 135 -1.47 20.36 -0.84
N THR A 136 -1.62 20.25 -2.16
CA THR A 136 -0.73 19.40 -2.96
C THR A 136 0.71 19.92 -2.93
N THR A 137 0.92 21.24 -2.95
CA THR A 137 2.25 21.85 -2.77
C THR A 137 2.83 21.52 -1.39
N ALA A 138 2.02 21.63 -0.33
CA ALA A 138 2.45 21.29 1.02
C ALA A 138 2.80 19.79 1.17
N ILE A 139 1.98 18.89 0.62
CA ILE A 139 2.25 17.45 0.58
C ILE A 139 3.57 17.18 -0.14
N ALA A 140 3.76 17.76 -1.33
CA ALA A 140 4.98 17.60 -2.11
C ALA A 140 6.23 18.08 -1.35
N ALA A 141 6.16 19.22 -0.68
CA ALA A 141 7.27 19.78 0.08
C ALA A 141 7.65 18.96 1.32
N ARG A 142 6.65 18.46 2.06
CA ARG A 142 6.86 17.70 3.31
C ARG A 142 7.28 16.25 3.04
N THR A 143 6.62 15.60 2.10
CA THR A 143 6.77 14.16 1.87
C THR A 143 7.90 13.83 0.90
N ARG A 144 8.28 14.78 0.03
CA ARG A 144 9.24 14.67 -1.08
C ARG A 144 8.89 13.67 -2.18
N THR A 145 8.54 12.44 -1.80
CA THR A 145 8.18 11.32 -2.68
C THR A 145 6.76 10.80 -2.48
N GLY A 146 6.04 11.35 -1.50
CA GLY A 146 4.70 10.95 -1.12
C GLY A 146 3.58 11.56 -1.97
N GLY A 147 2.38 11.60 -1.42
CA GLY A 147 1.19 11.98 -2.18
C GLY A 147 -0.11 11.84 -1.39
N ALA A 148 -1.20 11.58 -2.11
CA ALA A 148 -2.51 11.40 -1.50
C ALA A 148 -3.40 10.40 -2.24
N VAL A 149 -4.29 9.75 -1.49
CA VAL A 149 -5.40 8.92 -1.97
C VAL A 149 -6.66 9.46 -1.30
N ILE A 150 -7.53 10.08 -2.10
CA ILE A 150 -8.70 10.81 -1.63
C ILE A 150 -9.97 10.12 -2.16
N TRP A 151 -10.69 9.42 -1.29
CA TRP A 151 -12.03 8.92 -1.62
C TRP A 151 -13.08 10.02 -1.50
N GLY A 152 -12.92 11.03 -2.36
CA GLY A 152 -13.74 12.24 -2.43
C GLY A 152 -13.26 13.20 -3.51
N GLY A 153 -13.68 14.46 -3.39
CA GLY A 153 -13.33 15.52 -4.31
C GLY A 153 -11.88 15.97 -4.21
N VAL A 154 -11.37 16.51 -5.31
CA VAL A 154 -10.23 17.43 -5.36
C VAL A 154 -10.62 18.68 -6.16
N ARG A 155 -9.81 19.73 -6.08
CA ARG A 155 -10.01 20.97 -6.83
C ARG A 155 -8.69 21.50 -7.40
N ASP A 156 -8.75 22.52 -8.25
CA ASP A 156 -7.55 23.17 -8.82
C ASP A 156 -6.63 22.21 -9.61
N ILE A 157 -7.20 21.27 -10.38
CA ILE A 157 -6.44 20.24 -11.12
C ILE A 157 -5.31 20.84 -11.97
N GLU A 158 -5.55 21.93 -12.70
CA GLU A 158 -4.53 22.58 -13.53
C GLU A 158 -3.31 23.08 -12.72
N GLN A 159 -3.49 23.41 -11.44
CA GLN A 159 -2.39 23.77 -10.54
C GLN A 159 -1.70 22.52 -10.01
N MET A 160 -2.49 21.51 -9.62
CA MET A 160 -1.99 20.25 -9.08
C MET A 160 -1.12 19.50 -10.10
N GLU A 161 -1.50 19.49 -11.38
CA GLU A 161 -0.76 18.84 -12.47
C GLU A 161 0.64 19.45 -12.68
N LYS A 162 0.89 20.68 -12.23
CA LYS A 162 2.22 21.30 -12.30
C LYS A 162 3.16 20.78 -11.21
N ILE A 163 2.64 20.08 -10.20
CA ILE A 163 3.38 19.58 -9.04
C ILE A 163 3.84 18.14 -9.32
N GLN A 164 4.98 18.03 -9.99
CA GLN A 164 5.49 16.77 -10.50
C GLN A 164 6.03 15.82 -9.43
N ASN A 165 6.28 16.28 -8.20
CA ASN A 165 6.82 15.48 -7.10
C ASN A 165 5.76 15.01 -6.08
N ALA A 166 4.47 15.09 -6.43
CA ALA A 166 3.39 14.40 -5.71
C ALA A 166 2.55 13.58 -6.70
N GLN A 167 1.94 12.49 -6.24
CA GLN A 167 0.88 11.78 -6.99
C GLN A 167 -0.39 11.78 -6.15
N VAL A 168 -1.54 12.02 -6.79
CA VAL A 168 -2.84 12.04 -6.13
C VAL A 168 -3.80 11.10 -6.86
N PHE A 169 -4.31 10.10 -6.15
CA PHE A 169 -5.46 9.33 -6.59
C PHE A 169 -6.72 9.91 -5.97
N TYR A 170 -7.77 10.11 -6.77
CA TYR A 170 -8.98 10.80 -6.31
C TYR A 170 -10.26 10.27 -6.96
N ARG A 171 -11.41 10.49 -6.31
CA ARG A 171 -12.72 10.03 -6.79
C ARG A 171 -13.32 10.94 -7.86
N GLY A 172 -13.26 12.25 -7.66
CA GLY A 172 -13.86 13.23 -8.57
C GLY A 172 -13.34 14.65 -8.33
N MET A 173 -13.81 15.59 -9.13
CA MET A 173 -13.39 16.99 -9.06
C MET A 173 -14.59 17.92 -9.00
N ASP A 174 -14.44 19.01 -8.24
CA ASP A 174 -15.44 20.07 -8.10
C ASP A 174 -14.73 21.38 -7.71
N PRO A 175 -15.19 22.57 -8.15
CA PRO A 175 -14.55 23.84 -7.80
C PRO A 175 -14.84 24.34 -6.37
N THR A 176 -15.78 23.73 -5.65
CA THR A 176 -16.09 24.13 -4.27
C THR A 176 -14.91 23.94 -3.34
N PRO A 177 -14.77 24.75 -2.27
CA PRO A 177 -13.85 24.44 -1.19
C PRO A 177 -14.41 23.32 -0.30
N ILE A 178 -13.54 22.70 0.51
CA ILE A 178 -13.97 21.74 1.53
C ILE A 178 -14.97 22.39 2.51
N ARG A 179 -16.17 21.80 2.62
CA ARG A 179 -17.28 22.23 3.48
C ARG A 179 -18.14 21.02 3.88
N GLU A 180 -18.96 21.20 4.90
CA GLU A 180 -19.98 20.21 5.30
C GLU A 180 -19.42 18.82 5.65
N CYS A 181 -18.14 18.77 6.04
CA CYS A 181 -17.50 17.57 6.55
C CYS A 181 -16.60 17.90 7.74
N VAL A 182 -16.47 16.96 8.66
CA VAL A 182 -15.56 17.04 9.81
C VAL A 182 -14.81 15.72 9.96
N ALA A 183 -13.53 15.77 10.34
CA ALA A 183 -12.77 14.56 10.63
C ALA A 183 -13.25 13.97 11.96
N VAL A 184 -13.44 12.65 12.00
CA VAL A 184 -13.74 11.88 13.22
C VAL A 184 -12.60 10.95 13.63
N GLY A 185 -11.61 10.79 12.74
CA GLY A 185 -10.42 9.99 12.94
C GLY A 185 -9.23 10.52 12.14
N ILE A 186 -8.06 10.60 12.76
CA ILE A 186 -6.75 10.75 12.12
C ILE A 186 -5.85 9.67 12.68
N ASN A 187 -5.17 8.93 11.80
CA ASN A 187 -4.48 7.68 12.11
C ASN A 187 -5.40 6.65 12.79
N THR A 188 -6.58 6.46 12.19
CA THR A 188 -7.56 5.42 12.50
C THR A 188 -7.83 4.55 11.26
N PRO A 189 -8.48 3.38 11.36
CA PRO A 189 -8.89 2.63 10.18
C PRO A 189 -9.71 3.50 9.22
N CYS A 190 -9.40 3.40 7.93
CA CYS A 190 -10.02 4.15 6.85
C CYS A 190 -10.46 3.20 5.75
N ARG A 191 -11.57 3.53 5.07
CA ARG A 191 -12.08 2.75 3.95
C ARG A 191 -12.05 3.58 2.67
N ILE A 192 -11.32 3.12 1.67
CA ILE A 192 -11.25 3.71 0.34
C ILE A 192 -11.95 2.76 -0.61
N ASN A 193 -13.13 3.14 -1.10
CA ASN A 193 -14.01 2.23 -1.83
C ASN A 193 -14.31 0.96 -0.99
N GLN A 194 -13.87 -0.21 -1.45
CA GLN A 194 -13.99 -1.49 -0.75
C GLN A 194 -12.75 -1.83 0.10
N ALA A 195 -11.65 -1.08 -0.07
CA ALA A 195 -10.39 -1.39 0.55
C ALA A 195 -10.27 -0.80 1.95
N VAL A 196 -9.66 -1.55 2.87
CA VAL A 196 -9.33 -1.10 4.22
C VAL A 196 -7.86 -0.73 4.27
N CYS A 197 -7.57 0.45 4.82
CA CYS A 197 -6.24 0.95 5.08
C CYS A 197 -6.09 1.29 6.56
N LEU A 198 -5.00 0.83 7.17
CA LEU A 198 -4.59 1.18 8.52
C LEU A 198 -3.44 2.20 8.51
N PRO A 199 -3.23 2.94 9.61
CA PRO A 199 -2.11 3.88 9.73
C PRO A 199 -0.77 3.15 9.55
N GLY A 200 0.10 3.67 8.68
CA GLY A 200 1.42 3.11 8.39
C GLY A 200 1.43 1.91 7.44
N ASP A 201 0.28 1.45 6.93
CA ASP A 201 0.25 0.57 5.76
C ASP A 201 0.96 1.22 4.58
N ILE A 202 1.50 0.42 3.67
CA ILE A 202 2.10 0.96 2.45
C ILE A 202 0.99 1.20 1.44
N VAL A 203 0.90 2.43 0.96
CA VAL A 203 0.07 2.80 -0.17
C VAL A 203 0.85 2.49 -1.43
N PHE A 204 0.34 1.59 -2.27
CA PHE A 204 0.90 1.25 -3.57
C PHE A 204 -0.10 1.57 -4.68
N GLY A 205 -0.01 2.81 -5.18
CA GLY A 205 -0.83 3.30 -6.29
C GLY A 205 -0.16 3.04 -7.64
N THR A 206 -0.89 2.42 -8.55
CA THR A 206 -0.50 2.16 -9.94
C THR A 206 -1.59 2.66 -10.90
N PRO A 207 -1.37 2.65 -12.23
CA PRO A 207 -2.44 2.95 -13.18
C PRO A 207 -3.67 2.05 -13.05
N SER A 208 -3.54 0.83 -12.52
CA SER A 208 -4.66 -0.10 -12.31
C SER A 208 -5.53 0.33 -11.12
N GLY A 209 -4.94 0.89 -10.06
CA GLY A 209 -5.65 1.31 -8.85
C GLY A 209 -4.71 1.47 -7.66
N VAL A 210 -5.26 1.47 -6.46
CA VAL A 210 -4.49 1.59 -5.21
C VAL A 210 -4.59 0.31 -4.40
N LEU A 211 -3.45 -0.26 -4.04
CA LEU A 211 -3.33 -1.38 -3.11
C LEU A 211 -2.79 -0.88 -1.76
N PHE A 212 -3.42 -1.26 -0.66
CA PHE A 212 -2.93 -1.00 0.69
C PHE A 212 -2.28 -2.27 1.23
N ILE A 213 -0.96 -2.25 1.38
CA ILE A 213 -0.19 -3.41 1.83
C ILE A 213 -0.02 -3.29 3.35
N PRO A 214 -0.52 -4.24 4.15
CA PRO A 214 -0.30 -4.23 5.59
C PRO A 214 1.20 -4.18 5.90
N ALA A 215 1.61 -3.30 6.81
CA ALA A 215 3.03 -3.05 7.07
C ALA A 215 3.83 -4.33 7.37
N HIS A 216 3.27 -5.25 8.17
CA HIS A 216 3.90 -6.52 8.53
C HIS A 216 3.90 -7.58 7.43
N MET A 217 3.15 -7.35 6.34
CA MET A 217 3.07 -8.25 5.18
C MET A 217 3.93 -7.78 4.01
N ALA A 218 4.53 -6.60 4.08
CA ALA A 218 5.23 -5.98 2.96
C ALA A 218 6.42 -6.82 2.46
N GLU A 219 7.29 -7.24 3.37
CA GLU A 219 8.46 -8.07 3.02
C GLU A 219 8.02 -9.44 2.50
N TYR A 220 7.02 -10.06 3.14
CA TYR A 220 6.42 -11.31 2.66
C TYR A 220 5.92 -11.18 1.21
N ALA A 221 5.13 -10.15 0.91
CA ALA A 221 4.57 -9.99 -0.43
C ALA A 221 5.65 -9.76 -1.51
N ILE A 222 6.71 -9.00 -1.17
CA ILE A 222 7.87 -8.80 -2.03
C ILE A 222 8.63 -10.11 -2.26
N GLU A 223 8.86 -10.88 -1.19
CA GLU A 223 9.57 -12.17 -1.28
C GLU A 223 8.80 -13.16 -2.16
N GLU A 224 7.48 -13.29 -1.97
CA GLU A 224 6.63 -14.16 -2.80
C GLU A 224 6.61 -13.74 -4.27
N ALA A 225 6.59 -12.44 -4.55
CA ALA A 225 6.70 -11.93 -5.91
C ALA A 225 8.07 -12.27 -6.52
N PHE A 226 9.16 -12.13 -5.78
CA PHE A 226 10.49 -12.52 -6.26
C PHE A 226 10.64 -14.03 -6.46
N LYS A 227 10.04 -14.86 -5.60
CA LYS A 227 10.00 -16.31 -5.80
C LYS A 227 9.26 -16.68 -7.08
N THR A 228 8.14 -16.03 -7.36
CA THR A 228 7.38 -16.26 -8.60
C THR A 228 8.25 -15.93 -9.82
N HIS A 229 8.89 -14.76 -9.83
CA HIS A 229 9.78 -14.39 -10.93
C HIS A 229 10.98 -15.32 -11.09
N ALA A 230 11.57 -15.78 -9.97
CA ALA A 230 12.69 -16.72 -10.00
C ALA A 230 12.28 -18.06 -10.61
N LYS A 231 11.08 -18.56 -10.27
CA LYS A 231 10.50 -19.76 -10.88
C LYS A 231 10.22 -19.56 -12.37
N ASP A 232 9.64 -18.43 -12.77
CA ASP A 232 9.36 -18.14 -14.18
C ASP A 232 10.65 -18.07 -15.02
N ASP A 233 11.65 -17.33 -14.54
CA ASP A 233 12.93 -17.18 -15.24
C ASP A 233 13.64 -18.53 -15.43
N PHE A 234 13.67 -19.37 -14.39
CA PHE A 234 14.18 -20.73 -14.48
C PHE A 234 13.31 -21.62 -15.37
N GLY A 235 11.99 -21.55 -15.23
CA GLY A 235 11.04 -22.35 -16.02
C GLY A 235 11.22 -22.11 -17.51
N PHE A 236 11.32 -20.86 -17.94
CA PHE A 236 11.62 -20.54 -19.34
C PHE A 236 12.98 -21.07 -19.80
N HIS A 237 14.01 -21.03 -18.95
CA HIS A 237 15.30 -21.60 -19.27
C HIS A 237 15.21 -23.12 -19.44
N ALA A 238 14.64 -23.83 -18.47
CA ALA A 238 14.50 -25.28 -18.46
C ALA A 238 13.68 -25.82 -19.65
N LEU A 239 12.63 -25.10 -20.05
CA LEU A 239 11.83 -25.46 -21.23
C LEU A 239 12.62 -25.28 -22.53
N ARG A 240 13.41 -24.21 -22.67
CA ARG A 240 14.25 -23.96 -23.86
C ARG A 240 15.38 -24.98 -23.99
N THR A 241 15.94 -25.45 -22.88
CA THR A 241 17.00 -26.46 -22.87
C THR A 241 16.47 -27.89 -22.94
N GLY A 242 15.16 -28.09 -22.79
CA GLY A 242 14.53 -29.41 -22.76
C GLY A 242 14.83 -30.20 -21.49
N GLN A 243 15.27 -29.53 -20.42
CA GLN A 243 15.58 -30.15 -19.13
C GLN A 243 14.33 -30.66 -18.42
N TYR A 244 13.22 -29.92 -18.55
CA TYR A 244 11.93 -30.25 -17.95
C TYR A 244 10.78 -30.08 -18.95
N THR A 245 9.70 -30.82 -18.74
CA THR A 245 8.47 -30.70 -19.52
C THR A 245 7.61 -29.54 -19.02
N THR A 246 6.69 -29.04 -19.85
CA THR A 246 5.71 -28.01 -19.43
C THR A 246 4.88 -28.47 -18.25
N ALA A 247 4.45 -29.74 -18.23
CA ALA A 247 3.67 -30.29 -17.12
C ALA A 247 4.44 -30.30 -15.78
N GLN A 248 5.77 -30.44 -15.81
CA GLN A 248 6.59 -30.35 -14.61
C GLN A 248 6.75 -28.90 -14.15
N ILE A 249 6.99 -27.97 -15.07
CA ILE A 249 7.16 -26.54 -14.74
C ILE A 249 5.85 -25.93 -14.23
N ASP A 250 4.72 -26.29 -14.82
CA ASP A 250 3.38 -25.80 -14.43
C ASP A 250 2.85 -26.46 -13.14
N ASP A 251 3.54 -27.47 -12.59
CA ASP A 251 3.19 -28.05 -11.31
C ASP A 251 3.43 -27.04 -10.17
N SER A 252 2.47 -26.94 -9.27
CA SER A 252 2.58 -26.09 -8.08
C SER A 252 3.60 -26.65 -7.07
N LEU A 253 3.90 -27.96 -7.13
CA LEU A 253 4.87 -28.64 -6.29
C LEU A 253 6.07 -29.15 -7.11
N TRP A 254 7.14 -28.38 -7.13
CA TRP A 254 8.39 -28.81 -7.76
C TRP A 254 9.14 -29.83 -6.89
N SER A 255 9.74 -30.82 -7.54
CA SER A 255 10.60 -31.80 -6.86
C SER A 255 11.85 -31.16 -6.26
N LEU A 256 12.49 -31.83 -5.30
CA LEU A 256 13.76 -31.33 -4.72
C LEU A 256 14.83 -31.10 -5.80
N GLN A 257 14.93 -31.99 -6.79
CA GLN A 257 15.88 -31.83 -7.90
C GLN A 257 15.62 -30.55 -8.71
N MET A 258 14.35 -30.24 -8.97
CA MET A 258 13.98 -29.00 -9.69
C MET A 258 14.32 -27.75 -8.87
N LEU A 259 14.13 -27.80 -7.55
CA LEU A 259 14.52 -26.70 -6.66
C LEU A 259 16.04 -26.54 -6.62
N ASP A 260 16.80 -27.64 -6.54
CA ASP A 260 18.27 -27.62 -6.59
C ASP A 260 18.77 -27.03 -7.92
N ASP A 261 18.20 -27.45 -9.05
CA ASP A 261 18.55 -26.95 -10.39
C ASP A 261 18.21 -25.46 -10.55
N MET A 262 17.07 -25.02 -10.01
CA MET A 262 16.67 -23.61 -10.01
C MET A 262 17.62 -22.76 -9.18
N GLU A 263 17.97 -23.20 -7.96
CA GLU A 263 18.88 -22.46 -7.09
C GLU A 263 20.28 -22.36 -7.71
N GLU A 264 20.76 -23.43 -8.36
CA GLU A 264 22.01 -23.40 -9.12
C GLU A 264 21.93 -22.41 -10.29
N TYR A 265 20.83 -22.43 -11.06
CA TYR A 265 20.59 -21.48 -12.14
C TYR A 265 20.63 -20.02 -11.65
N ILE A 266 19.95 -19.72 -10.53
CA ILE A 266 19.94 -18.39 -9.89
C ILE A 266 21.35 -17.98 -9.44
N ARG A 267 22.12 -18.93 -8.91
CA ARG A 267 23.50 -18.70 -8.43
C ARG A 267 24.42 -18.28 -9.57
N VAL A 268 24.39 -18.99 -10.70
CA VAL A 268 25.35 -18.79 -11.80
C VAL A 268 24.90 -17.74 -12.82
N THR A 269 23.61 -17.44 -12.92
CA THR A 269 23.07 -16.52 -13.94
C THR A 269 23.11 -15.07 -13.44
N PRO A 270 23.83 -14.14 -14.12
CA PRO A 270 23.95 -12.75 -13.67
C PRO A 270 22.61 -11.99 -13.57
N SER A 271 21.66 -12.24 -14.47
CA SER A 271 20.35 -11.57 -14.44
C SER A 271 19.48 -11.97 -13.24
N CYS A 272 19.82 -13.07 -12.56
CA CYS A 272 19.11 -13.59 -11.40
C CYS A 272 19.68 -13.09 -10.06
N GLU A 273 20.61 -12.14 -10.07
CA GLU A 273 21.27 -11.64 -8.85
C GLU A 273 20.27 -11.19 -7.77
N LYS A 274 19.19 -10.53 -8.18
CA LYS A 274 18.10 -10.07 -7.30
C LYS A 274 17.32 -11.19 -6.59
N TYR A 275 17.41 -12.44 -7.05
CA TYR A 275 16.76 -13.60 -6.44
C TYR A 275 17.69 -14.40 -5.53
N ARG A 276 18.97 -14.03 -5.46
CA ARG A 276 19.95 -14.75 -4.62
C ARG A 276 19.62 -14.51 -3.15
N GLY A 277 19.55 -15.59 -2.37
CA GLY A 277 19.25 -15.52 -0.94
C GLY A 277 17.75 -15.54 -0.58
N LEU A 278 16.85 -15.73 -1.57
CA LEU A 278 15.44 -16.04 -1.28
C LEU A 278 15.35 -17.33 -0.43
N ASN A 279 14.38 -17.38 0.48
CA ASN A 279 14.20 -18.52 1.37
C ASN A 279 13.25 -19.56 0.75
N TRP A 280 13.77 -20.69 0.29
CA TRP A 280 12.99 -21.79 -0.30
C TRP A 280 12.59 -22.91 0.68
N ASP A 281 12.72 -22.69 2.00
CA ASP A 281 12.46 -23.71 3.03
C ASP A 281 11.03 -24.26 2.95
N ARG A 282 10.05 -23.41 2.65
CA ARG A 282 8.64 -23.83 2.52
C ARG A 282 8.47 -24.79 1.34
N GLU A 283 8.97 -24.41 0.17
CA GLU A 283 8.90 -25.21 -1.05
C GLU A 283 9.64 -26.55 -0.88
N ARG A 284 10.81 -26.54 -0.22
CA ARG A 284 11.59 -27.75 0.07
C ARG A 284 10.87 -28.69 1.03
N LYS A 285 10.30 -28.17 2.13
CA LYS A 285 9.51 -28.96 3.09
C LYS A 285 8.29 -29.59 2.41
N ALA A 286 7.60 -28.83 1.56
CA ALA A 286 6.48 -29.35 0.79
C ALA A 286 6.93 -30.49 -0.14
N ALA A 287 8.06 -30.33 -0.84
CA ALA A 287 8.62 -31.37 -1.71
C ALA A 287 9.07 -32.63 -0.93
N GLN A 288 9.38 -32.49 0.35
CA GLN A 288 9.69 -33.58 1.28
C GLN A 288 8.44 -34.24 1.90
N GLY A 289 7.25 -33.75 1.59
CA GLY A 289 5.99 -34.30 2.08
C GLY A 289 5.52 -33.74 3.42
N ASP A 290 6.06 -32.59 3.87
CA ASP A 290 5.52 -31.89 5.04
C ASP A 290 4.07 -31.44 4.79
N PRO A 291 3.08 -31.93 5.57
CA PRO A 291 1.67 -31.66 5.29
C PRO A 291 1.26 -30.19 5.38
N ASP A 292 1.91 -29.41 6.25
CA ASP A 292 1.55 -28.01 6.48
C ASP A 292 2.16 -27.13 5.37
N ALA A 293 3.42 -27.36 5.02
CA ALA A 293 4.08 -26.70 3.90
C ALA A 293 3.38 -27.04 2.57
N LEU A 294 2.98 -28.30 2.39
CA LEU A 294 2.22 -28.72 1.21
C LEU A 294 0.88 -27.97 1.12
N ARG A 295 0.15 -27.85 2.23
CA ARG A 295 -1.11 -27.09 2.25
C ARG A 295 -0.90 -25.62 1.90
N GLU A 296 0.18 -25.02 2.37
CA GLU A 296 0.49 -23.61 2.08
C GLU A 296 0.89 -23.38 0.62
N VAL A 297 1.77 -24.23 0.06
CA VAL A 297 2.16 -24.17 -1.36
C VAL A 297 0.94 -24.36 -2.25
N LEU A 298 0.10 -25.36 -1.96
CA LEU A 298 -1.12 -25.63 -2.74
C LEU A 298 -2.22 -24.58 -2.52
N ARG A 299 -2.13 -23.72 -1.51
CA ARG A 299 -3.06 -22.60 -1.32
C ARG A 299 -2.93 -21.55 -2.42
N THR A 300 -1.78 -21.52 -3.10
CA THR A 300 -1.52 -20.63 -4.24
C THR A 300 -2.23 -21.10 -5.52
N CYS A 301 -2.65 -22.37 -5.59
CA CYS A 301 -3.53 -22.85 -6.64
C CYS A 301 -4.91 -22.23 -6.40
N LEU A 302 -5.39 -21.38 -7.31
CA LEU A 302 -6.77 -20.91 -7.31
C LEU A 302 -7.70 -22.15 -7.34
N GLN A 303 -8.25 -22.51 -6.19
CA GLN A 303 -9.37 -23.46 -6.08
C GLN A 303 -10.68 -22.78 -6.47
#